data_AF-A0A6B3BD93-F1
#
_entry.id   AF-A0A6B3BD93-F1
#
_cell.length_a   1.000
_cell.length_b   1.000
_cell.length_c   1.000
_cell.angle_alpha   90.00
_cell.angle_beta   90.00
_cell.angle_gamma   90.00
#
_symmetry.space_group_name_H-M   'P 1'
#
loop_
_entity.id
_entity.type
_entity.pdbx_description
1 polymer ?
#
loop_
_entity_poly.entity_id
_entity_poly.type
_entity_poly.pdbx_seq_one_letter_code
_entity_poly.pdbx_strand_id
1 'polypeptide(L)'
;GAPADPAPAPGTGVPVGIGPLPDSPQGLPGPLRGSGVPGPAAAQAVVSEPRATTRTEIIDRAKKWVAARVPYSMSAFWSDGYRQDCSGYVSMAWDLPGNEWTGSLAAYGTRIAREDLQPGDILLFHNLADPGNGSHVTIFGGWTDSTHTHYTAYEQTKPHTRKQTTPMAYWTNSASYVAYRYKGLSTGKSGTETAGDPFPGAAEFGPRTNNAYVTRLGAMLVARGGKRFYKIGPDPVWTGADRRATRAFQQAQGWKGAEADGIPGPHTWKLLVTGTGRDIPAASGPGGPEAAPAFPGRDYFRPGRSNSHVDRLGKQLVKKGYGAHYRLGPSPRWTEADRRNVETFQKAQGWRGTEADGYPGPETWRRLFA
;
A
#
# COMPACT_ATOMS: atom_id res chain seq x y z
N GLY A 1 28.04 14.91 5.45
CA GLY A 1 27.10 15.12 6.56
C GLY A 1 26.09 16.15 6.11
N ALA A 2 24.81 15.79 6.06
CA ALA A 2 23.74 16.75 5.78
C ALA A 2 23.44 17.57 7.04
N PRO A 3 23.08 18.86 6.92
CA PRO A 3 22.91 19.76 8.06
C PRO A 3 21.64 19.45 8.86
N ALA A 4 21.72 19.71 10.16
CA ALA A 4 20.61 19.60 11.11
C ALA A 4 19.61 20.75 10.91
N ASP A 5 18.32 20.43 11.01
CA ASP A 5 17.24 21.41 11.05
C ASP A 5 17.35 22.32 12.29
N PRO A 6 17.01 23.62 12.17
CA PRO A 6 17.11 24.56 13.27
C PRO A 6 15.98 24.34 14.30
N ALA A 7 16.31 24.55 15.58
CA ALA A 7 15.35 24.50 16.69
C ALA A 7 14.29 25.62 16.56
N PRO A 8 13.02 25.37 16.95
CA PRO A 8 11.99 26.39 16.86
C PRO A 8 12.14 27.45 17.96
N ALA A 9 12.09 28.73 17.54
CA ALA A 9 12.09 29.90 18.40
C ALA A 9 10.71 30.11 19.09
N PRO A 10 10.66 30.79 20.25
CA PRO A 10 9.42 30.95 21.01
C PRO A 10 8.56 32.11 20.49
N GLY A 11 7.30 31.77 20.18
CA GLY A 11 6.09 32.57 20.33
C GLY A 11 6.02 33.98 19.72
N THR A 12 5.23 34.13 18.65
CA THR A 12 4.38 35.33 18.45
C THR A 12 3.11 34.96 17.67
N GLY A 13 1.95 35.37 18.20
CA GLY A 13 0.69 35.59 17.46
C GLY A 13 -0.10 34.35 17.02
N VAL A 14 -1.03 33.90 17.87
CA VAL A 14 -2.08 32.93 17.50
C VAL A 14 -3.18 33.66 16.72
N PRO A 15 -3.48 33.31 15.45
CA PRO A 15 -4.71 33.72 14.81
C PRO A 15 -5.86 32.88 15.38
N VAL A 16 -6.93 33.57 15.78
CA VAL A 16 -8.15 33.01 16.38
C VAL A 16 -8.89 32.15 15.35
N GLY A 17 -9.16 30.89 15.70
CA GLY A 17 -10.17 30.07 15.02
C GLY A 17 -9.86 28.59 14.79
N ILE A 18 -9.16 27.87 15.68
CA ILE A 18 -8.91 26.41 15.52
C ILE A 18 -8.88 25.73 16.91
N GLY A 19 -9.76 24.74 17.13
CA GLY A 19 -10.13 24.14 18.43
C GLY A 19 -9.09 23.22 19.12
N PRO A 20 -9.31 22.89 20.41
CA PRO A 20 -8.36 22.18 21.27
C PRO A 20 -8.19 20.67 20.94
N LEU A 21 -7.09 20.07 21.43
CA LEU A 21 -6.88 18.60 21.45
C LEU A 21 -8.13 17.91 22.05
N PRO A 22 -8.55 16.73 21.54
CA PRO A 22 -9.61 15.97 22.18
C PRO A 22 -9.27 15.70 23.66
N ASP A 23 -10.29 15.75 24.51
CA ASP A 23 -10.18 15.41 25.93
C ASP A 23 -10.01 13.88 26.07
N SER A 24 -8.74 13.45 26.09
CA SER A 24 -8.32 12.05 26.08
C SER A 24 -7.17 11.76 27.06
N PRO A 25 -7.35 12.00 28.36
CA PRO A 25 -6.32 11.70 29.36
C PRO A 25 -6.03 10.21 29.44
N GLN A 26 -4.80 9.79 29.75
CA GLN A 26 -4.39 8.37 29.71
C GLN A 26 -3.79 7.81 31.01
N GLY A 27 -4.05 6.53 31.28
CA GLY A 27 -3.70 5.82 32.51
C GLY A 27 -2.32 5.21 32.47
N LEU A 28 -1.84 4.78 33.64
CA LEU A 28 -0.54 4.12 33.78
C LEU A 28 -0.52 2.74 33.09
N PRO A 29 0.67 2.25 32.68
CA PRO A 29 0.83 0.88 32.22
C PRO A 29 0.43 -0.15 33.27
N GLY A 30 -0.03 -1.32 32.83
CA GLY A 30 -0.40 -2.40 33.75
C GLY A 30 -0.91 -3.67 33.05
N PRO A 31 -1.15 -4.76 33.81
CA PRO A 31 -1.66 -6.00 33.24
C PRO A 31 -3.10 -5.85 32.71
N LEU A 32 -3.54 -6.81 31.89
CA LEU A 32 -4.96 -6.97 31.55
C LEU A 32 -5.76 -7.40 32.80
N ARG A 33 -7.06 -7.04 32.87
CA ARG A 33 -7.93 -7.35 34.03
C ARG A 33 -9.15 -8.22 33.64
N GLY A 34 -9.30 -9.36 34.32
CA GLY A 34 -10.43 -10.31 34.20
C GLY A 34 -10.15 -11.51 33.26
N SER A 35 -10.49 -12.77 33.54
CA SER A 35 -11.15 -13.45 34.68
C SER A 35 -10.25 -14.56 35.22
N GLY A 36 -9.51 -14.29 36.30
CA GLY A 36 -8.62 -15.24 36.98
C GLY A 36 -7.98 -14.60 38.21
N VAL A 37 -7.81 -15.39 39.27
CA VAL A 37 -7.40 -15.05 40.65
C VAL A 37 -6.18 -14.09 40.70
N PRO A 38 -6.07 -13.17 41.70
CA PRO A 38 -4.94 -12.25 41.79
C PRO A 38 -3.60 -12.97 41.88
N GLY A 39 -2.77 -12.85 40.85
CA GLY A 39 -1.35 -13.17 40.91
C GLY A 39 -0.57 -12.09 41.68
N PRO A 40 0.58 -12.42 42.28
CA PRO A 40 1.37 -11.49 43.10
C PRO A 40 1.85 -10.27 42.32
N ALA A 41 2.21 -9.23 43.07
CA ALA A 41 2.57 -7.90 42.58
C ALA A 41 3.63 -7.92 41.47
N ALA A 42 3.42 -7.01 40.50
CA ALA A 42 4.19 -6.88 39.27
C ALA A 42 5.70 -6.77 39.51
N ALA A 43 6.44 -7.80 39.11
CA ALA A 43 7.83 -7.66 38.72
C ALA A 43 7.89 -6.89 37.39
N GLN A 44 8.94 -6.09 37.25
CA GLN A 44 9.22 -5.15 36.15
C GLN A 44 8.78 -5.69 34.78
N ALA A 45 8.13 -4.83 33.99
CA ALA A 45 7.65 -5.11 32.65
C ALA A 45 8.81 -5.58 31.75
N VAL A 46 9.01 -6.90 31.72
CA VAL A 46 9.78 -7.56 30.69
C VAL A 46 8.98 -7.33 29.41
N VAL A 47 9.55 -6.58 28.47
CA VAL A 47 8.96 -6.37 27.14
C VAL A 47 8.78 -7.76 26.55
N SER A 48 7.57 -8.29 26.66
CA SER A 48 7.23 -9.59 26.10
C SER A 48 7.23 -9.42 24.59
N GLU A 49 7.82 -10.37 23.86
CA GLU A 49 7.83 -10.38 22.40
C GLU A 49 6.45 -9.94 21.86
N PRO A 50 6.39 -8.93 20.97
CA PRO A 50 5.13 -8.45 20.42
C PRO A 50 4.34 -9.62 19.80
N ARG A 51 3.08 -9.79 20.19
CA ARG A 51 2.24 -10.87 19.65
C ARG A 51 2.10 -10.70 18.15
N ALA A 52 2.24 -11.80 17.42
CA ALA A 52 2.04 -11.79 15.98
C ALA A 52 0.58 -11.47 15.66
N THR A 53 0.35 -10.47 14.81
CA THR A 53 -0.98 -10.12 14.30
C THR A 53 -0.89 -9.66 12.84
N THR A 54 -2.04 -9.38 12.24
CA THR A 54 -2.18 -8.84 10.88
C THR A 54 -2.88 -7.48 10.91
N ARG A 55 -2.75 -6.71 9.83
CA ARG A 55 -3.45 -5.43 9.68
C ARG A 55 -4.97 -5.56 9.80
N THR A 56 -5.51 -6.61 9.20
CA THR A 56 -6.94 -6.91 9.22
C THR A 56 -7.42 -7.15 10.66
N GLU A 57 -6.70 -7.97 11.43
CA GLU A 57 -7.03 -8.22 12.84
C GLU A 57 -6.98 -6.94 13.67
N ILE A 58 -5.95 -6.10 13.48
CA ILE A 58 -5.85 -4.81 14.19
C ILE A 58 -7.08 -3.94 13.92
N ILE A 59 -7.47 -3.80 12.64
CA ILE A 59 -8.62 -2.97 12.24
C ILE A 59 -9.94 -3.59 12.71
N ASP A 60 -10.09 -4.91 12.66
CA ASP A 60 -11.30 -5.58 13.10
C ASP A 60 -11.48 -5.48 14.62
N ARG A 61 -10.39 -5.56 15.39
CA ARG A 61 -10.38 -5.29 16.83
C ARG A 61 -10.78 -3.84 17.12
N ALA A 62 -10.21 -2.88 16.40
CA ALA A 62 -10.59 -1.47 16.51
C ALA A 62 -12.10 -1.25 16.26
N LYS A 63 -12.65 -1.85 15.19
CA LYS A 63 -14.08 -1.78 14.87
C LYS A 63 -14.99 -2.35 15.96
N LYS A 64 -14.56 -3.37 16.71
CA LYS A 64 -15.37 -3.95 17.80
C LYS A 64 -15.70 -2.92 18.88
N TRP A 65 -14.72 -2.13 19.32
CA TRP A 65 -14.97 -1.08 20.33
C TRP A 65 -15.78 0.09 19.76
N VAL A 66 -15.55 0.47 18.49
CA VAL A 66 -16.39 1.48 17.81
C VAL A 66 -17.84 1.04 17.75
N ALA A 67 -18.11 -0.20 17.36
CA ALA A 67 -19.47 -0.75 17.29
C ALA A 67 -20.14 -0.82 18.68
N ALA A 68 -19.38 -1.20 19.70
CA ALA A 68 -19.85 -1.24 21.08
C ALA A 68 -19.96 0.14 21.74
N ARG A 69 -19.41 1.20 21.13
CA ARG A 69 -19.28 2.55 21.70
C ARG A 69 -18.72 2.50 23.12
N VAL A 70 -17.57 1.84 23.29
CA VAL A 70 -16.96 1.66 24.62
C VAL A 70 -16.73 3.03 25.29
N PRO A 71 -17.31 3.28 26.49
CA PRO A 71 -17.20 4.56 27.17
C PRO A 71 -15.75 4.94 27.49
N TYR A 72 -15.46 6.23 27.54
CA TYR A 72 -14.14 6.70 27.94
C TYR A 72 -13.92 6.57 29.45
N SER A 73 -12.87 5.86 29.86
CA SER A 73 -12.46 5.80 31.26
C SER A 73 -10.99 5.45 31.44
N MET A 74 -10.38 6.19 32.36
CA MET A 74 -9.00 6.04 32.80
C MET A 74 -8.77 4.91 33.80
N SER A 75 -9.83 4.50 34.48
CA SER A 75 -9.79 3.57 35.61
C SER A 75 -10.59 2.29 35.33
N ALA A 76 -11.47 2.29 34.33
CA ALA A 76 -12.25 1.13 33.96
C ALA A 76 -11.58 0.32 32.84
N PHE A 77 -11.92 -0.96 32.83
CA PHE A 77 -11.46 -1.95 31.86
C PHE A 77 -12.68 -2.47 31.10
N TRP A 78 -12.55 -2.67 29.80
CA TRP A 78 -13.58 -3.35 29.03
C TRP A 78 -13.53 -4.86 29.29
N SER A 79 -14.56 -5.58 28.83
CA SER A 79 -14.70 -7.03 29.05
C SER A 79 -13.55 -7.89 28.52
N ASP A 80 -12.71 -7.35 27.63
CA ASP A 80 -11.50 -7.95 27.07
C ASP A 80 -10.23 -7.63 27.90
N GLY A 81 -10.39 -6.93 29.02
CA GLY A 81 -9.34 -6.64 29.99
C GLY A 81 -8.45 -5.44 29.65
N TYR A 82 -8.75 -4.70 28.57
CA TYR A 82 -8.03 -3.48 28.22
C TYR A 82 -8.68 -2.22 28.82
N ARG A 83 -7.85 -1.22 29.14
CA ARG A 83 -8.23 0.06 29.74
C ARG A 83 -8.97 0.92 28.72
N GLN A 84 -10.04 1.59 29.13
CA GLN A 84 -10.98 2.27 28.23
C GLN A 84 -10.56 3.69 27.83
N ASP A 85 -9.26 3.92 27.61
CA ASP A 85 -8.68 5.22 27.21
C ASP A 85 -7.92 5.13 25.88
N CYS A 86 -7.32 6.23 25.43
CA CYS A 86 -6.68 6.31 24.11
C CYS A 86 -5.59 5.25 23.90
N SER A 87 -4.70 5.04 24.87
CA SER A 87 -3.60 4.09 24.77
C SER A 87 -4.00 2.66 25.10
N GLY A 88 -4.96 2.43 26.00
CA GLY A 88 -5.54 1.11 26.23
C GLY A 88 -6.31 0.59 25.01
N TYR A 89 -6.94 1.48 24.24
CA TYR A 89 -7.56 1.14 22.97
C TYR A 89 -6.54 0.70 21.89
N VAL A 90 -5.37 1.34 21.83
CA VAL A 90 -4.29 0.90 20.93
C VAL A 90 -3.67 -0.41 21.41
N SER A 91 -3.44 -0.57 22.72
CA SER A 91 -3.03 -1.85 23.30
C SER A 91 -3.99 -2.97 22.94
N MET A 92 -5.29 -2.69 23.00
CA MET A 92 -6.33 -3.62 22.56
C MET A 92 -6.20 -3.90 21.07
N ALA A 93 -6.14 -2.89 20.21
CA ALA A 93 -6.09 -3.11 18.76
C ALA A 93 -4.84 -3.88 18.30
N TRP A 94 -3.68 -3.65 18.92
CA TRP A 94 -2.43 -4.38 18.64
C TRP A 94 -2.30 -5.71 19.37
N ASP A 95 -3.32 -6.13 20.13
CA ASP A 95 -3.30 -7.34 20.97
C ASP A 95 -2.08 -7.40 21.90
N LEU A 96 -1.74 -6.28 22.54
CA LEU A 96 -0.63 -6.26 23.47
C LEU A 96 -0.95 -7.11 24.71
N PRO A 97 0.05 -7.74 25.34
CA PRO A 97 -0.15 -8.56 26.54
C PRO A 97 -0.55 -7.76 27.79
N GLY A 98 -0.51 -6.43 27.70
CA GLY A 98 -0.89 -5.51 28.77
C GLY A 98 -1.42 -4.18 28.23
N ASN A 99 -1.82 -3.34 29.17
CA ASN A 99 -2.23 -1.96 28.93
C ASN A 99 -1.01 -1.06 28.94
N GLU A 100 -0.77 -0.37 27.84
CA GLU A 100 0.34 0.56 27.67
C GLU A 100 -0.15 2.01 27.83
N TRP A 101 0.78 2.95 27.78
CA TRP A 101 0.52 4.38 27.71
C TRP A 101 1.28 4.98 26.52
N THR A 102 1.00 6.20 26.10
CA THR A 102 1.64 6.77 24.90
C THR A 102 3.17 6.83 25.01
N GLY A 103 3.72 6.90 26.21
CA GLY A 103 5.17 6.90 26.44
C GLY A 103 5.85 5.55 26.17
N SER A 104 5.13 4.43 26.31
CA SER A 104 5.67 3.08 26.07
C SER A 104 5.24 2.47 24.73
N LEU A 105 4.15 2.95 24.12
CA LEU A 105 3.66 2.43 22.83
C LEU A 105 4.71 2.50 21.71
N ALA A 106 5.60 3.51 21.75
CA ALA A 106 6.72 3.61 20.81
C ALA A 106 7.67 2.39 20.85
N ALA A 107 7.78 1.70 21.99
CA ALA A 107 8.62 0.50 22.11
C ALA A 107 8.06 -0.70 21.30
N TYR A 108 6.74 -0.75 21.10
CA TYR A 108 6.05 -1.79 20.33
C TYR A 108 5.94 -1.48 18.84
N GLY A 109 6.36 -0.28 18.41
CA GLY A 109 6.27 0.18 17.04
C GLY A 109 7.64 0.48 16.41
N THR A 110 7.73 0.28 15.10
CA THR A 110 8.81 0.83 14.26
C THR A 110 8.34 2.18 13.72
N ARG A 111 9.12 3.24 13.91
CA ARG A 111 8.82 4.55 13.34
C ARG A 111 8.83 4.45 11.81
N ILE A 112 7.81 5.01 11.17
CA ILE A 112 7.68 5.05 9.71
C ILE A 112 7.47 6.48 9.22
N ALA A 113 7.67 6.68 7.92
CA ALA A 113 7.28 7.92 7.26
C ALA A 113 5.73 7.99 7.14
N ARG A 114 5.16 9.19 7.05
CA ARG A 114 3.68 9.35 7.02
C ARG A 114 3.08 8.85 5.71
N GLU A 115 3.81 9.05 4.64
CA GLU A 115 3.55 8.54 3.30
C GLU A 115 3.45 7.01 3.27
N ASP A 116 4.09 6.31 4.22
CA ASP A 116 4.05 4.86 4.33
C ASP A 116 2.88 4.34 5.16
N LEU A 117 2.04 5.22 5.72
CA LEU A 117 0.90 4.84 6.57
C LEU A 117 -0.02 3.86 5.85
N GLN A 118 -0.33 2.78 6.57
CA GLN A 118 -1.27 1.76 6.14
C GLN A 118 -2.25 1.45 7.29
N PRO A 119 -3.46 0.94 6.98
CA PRO A 119 -4.44 0.60 8.00
C PRO A 119 -3.85 -0.27 9.14
N GLY A 120 -4.05 0.16 10.38
CA GLY A 120 -3.53 -0.49 11.60
C GLY A 120 -2.21 0.07 12.12
N ASP A 121 -1.53 0.95 11.37
CA ASP A 121 -0.46 1.80 11.90
C ASP A 121 -1.08 2.86 12.84
N ILE A 122 -0.28 3.45 13.74
CA ILE A 122 -0.75 4.49 14.67
C ILE A 122 -0.10 5.84 14.40
N LEU A 123 -0.81 6.90 14.77
CA LEU A 123 -0.27 8.24 14.93
C LEU A 123 -0.20 8.56 16.42
N LEU A 124 1.02 8.64 16.93
CA LEU A 124 1.32 8.79 18.35
C LEU A 124 1.81 10.20 18.63
N PHE A 125 1.09 10.93 19.50
CA PHE A 125 1.57 12.18 20.08
C PHE A 125 1.78 11.98 21.57
N HIS A 126 3.04 12.05 21.99
CA HIS A 126 3.41 12.02 23.39
C HIS A 126 3.90 13.41 23.81
N ASN A 127 3.10 14.08 24.64
CA ASN A 127 3.48 15.36 25.23
C ASN A 127 4.30 15.10 26.50
N LEU A 128 5.61 15.34 26.45
CA LEU A 128 6.51 15.14 27.59
C LEU A 128 6.22 16.09 28.76
N ALA A 129 5.63 17.27 28.49
CA ALA A 129 5.32 18.27 29.52
C ALA A 129 4.01 17.97 30.27
N ASP A 130 3.08 17.26 29.63
CA ASP A 130 1.83 16.79 30.23
C ASP A 130 1.46 15.42 29.64
N PRO A 131 2.14 14.36 30.07
CA PRO A 131 1.96 13.05 29.45
C PRO A 131 0.61 12.43 29.82
N GLY A 132 0.00 12.83 30.93
CA GLY A 132 -1.28 12.32 31.39
C GLY A 132 -2.46 12.90 30.63
N ASN A 133 -2.52 14.23 30.45
CA ASN A 133 -3.68 14.88 29.83
C ASN A 133 -3.40 15.46 28.43
N GLY A 134 -2.13 15.63 28.06
CA GLY A 134 -1.71 16.24 26.81
C GLY A 134 -1.24 15.27 25.73
N SER A 135 -1.29 13.96 25.98
CA SER A 135 -0.91 12.94 24.98
C SER A 135 -2.14 12.32 24.33
N HIS A 136 -2.02 11.91 23.07
CA HIS A 136 -3.08 11.21 22.35
C HIS A 136 -2.52 10.24 21.33
N VAL A 137 -3.30 9.21 21.01
CA VAL A 137 -2.94 8.23 20.00
C VAL A 137 -4.17 7.81 19.23
N THR A 138 -4.01 7.67 17.91
CA THR A 138 -5.06 7.21 17.01
C THR A 138 -4.56 6.06 16.15
N ILE A 139 -5.48 5.18 15.73
CA ILE A 139 -5.18 4.13 14.76
C ILE A 139 -5.59 4.64 13.38
N PHE A 140 -4.65 4.58 12.44
CA PHE A 140 -4.87 4.95 11.06
C PHE A 140 -5.73 3.89 10.37
N GLY A 141 -6.88 4.31 9.84
CA GLY A 141 -7.86 3.47 9.17
C GLY A 141 -7.78 3.46 7.65
N GLY A 142 -6.96 4.33 7.06
CA GLY A 142 -6.86 4.54 5.62
C GLY A 142 -7.09 6.00 5.22
N TRP A 143 -6.48 6.39 4.10
CA TRP A 143 -6.76 7.67 3.45
C TRP A 143 -8.21 7.71 2.94
N THR A 144 -8.83 8.88 3.04
CA THR A 144 -10.21 9.07 2.54
C THR A 144 -10.25 9.29 1.03
N ASP A 145 -9.15 9.77 0.44
CA ASP A 145 -8.98 9.97 -0.99
C ASP A 145 -7.48 9.92 -1.37
N SER A 146 -7.18 10.13 -2.64
CA SER A 146 -5.81 10.15 -3.17
C SER A 146 -5.00 11.41 -2.84
N THR A 147 -5.60 12.43 -2.23
CA THR A 147 -4.88 13.65 -1.85
C THR A 147 -4.07 13.47 -0.58
N HIS A 148 -4.35 12.42 0.21
CA HIS A 148 -3.70 12.14 1.49
C HIS A 148 -3.77 13.33 2.48
N THR A 149 -4.81 14.14 2.38
CA THR A 149 -5.06 15.28 3.28
C THR A 149 -5.95 14.90 4.46
N HIS A 150 -6.72 13.82 4.35
CA HIS A 150 -7.64 13.33 5.37
C HIS A 150 -7.59 11.81 5.46
N TYR A 151 -7.67 11.29 6.68
CA TYR A 151 -7.68 9.86 6.95
C TYR A 151 -8.83 9.49 7.88
N THR A 152 -9.22 8.23 7.85
CA THR A 152 -10.11 7.64 8.84
C THR A 152 -9.31 7.40 10.12
N ALA A 153 -9.61 8.11 11.20
CA ALA A 153 -9.08 7.81 12.53
C ALA A 153 -10.03 6.88 13.29
N TYR A 154 -9.48 5.83 13.89
CA TYR A 154 -10.13 5.10 14.96
C TYR A 154 -9.50 5.56 16.27
N GLU A 155 -10.32 6.02 17.22
CA GLU A 155 -9.80 6.59 18.47
C GLU A 155 -10.76 6.36 19.64
N GLN A 156 -10.17 6.31 20.84
CA GLN A 156 -10.88 6.34 22.10
C GLN A 156 -10.72 7.75 22.69
N THR A 157 -11.81 8.49 22.73
CA THR A 157 -11.91 9.86 23.25
C THR A 157 -13.24 10.03 23.99
N LYS A 158 -13.43 11.08 24.79
CA LYS A 158 -14.74 11.33 25.40
C LYS A 158 -15.79 11.64 24.32
N PRO A 159 -17.03 11.10 24.44
CA PRO A 159 -17.53 10.24 25.52
C PRO A 159 -17.28 8.73 25.33
N HIS A 160 -16.93 8.26 24.12
CA HIS A 160 -16.74 6.84 23.82
C HIS A 160 -15.91 6.63 22.54
N THR A 161 -15.57 5.38 22.24
CA THR A 161 -14.84 5.01 21.01
C THR A 161 -15.58 5.49 19.77
N ARG A 162 -14.83 6.02 18.80
CA ARG A 162 -15.39 6.49 17.53
C ARG A 162 -14.47 6.22 16.36
N LYS A 163 -15.07 6.32 15.17
CA LYS A 163 -14.39 6.43 13.89
C LYS A 163 -14.76 7.79 13.30
N GLN A 164 -13.78 8.58 12.91
CA GLN A 164 -14.01 9.91 12.35
C GLN A 164 -13.04 10.20 11.19
N THR A 165 -13.50 10.97 10.22
CA THR A 165 -12.60 11.57 9.21
C THR A 165 -11.81 12.70 9.86
N THR A 166 -10.49 12.59 9.79
CA THR A 166 -9.55 13.45 10.50
C THR A 166 -8.55 14.02 9.50
N PRO A 167 -8.28 15.35 9.52
CA PRO A 167 -7.24 15.92 8.68
C PRO A 167 -5.87 15.36 9.07
N MET A 168 -5.08 15.03 8.04
CA MET A 168 -3.66 14.74 8.17
C MET A 168 -2.95 16.04 8.49
N ALA A 169 -2.17 16.05 9.58
CA ALA A 169 -1.91 17.23 10.41
C ALA A 169 -3.04 17.47 11.42
N TYR A 170 -3.15 16.59 12.41
CA TYR A 170 -3.97 16.86 13.59
C TYR A 170 -3.54 18.21 14.19
N TRP A 171 -4.36 19.24 13.97
CA TRP A 171 -4.52 20.54 14.65
C TRP A 171 -3.34 20.98 15.55
N THR A 172 -2.73 22.14 15.23
CA THR A 172 -1.59 22.88 15.87
C THR A 172 -0.32 22.11 16.27
N ASN A 173 -0.36 20.79 16.46
CA ASN A 173 0.76 19.91 16.83
C ASN A 173 1.07 18.90 15.72
N SER A 174 0.79 19.26 14.48
CA SER A 174 0.87 18.36 13.33
C SER A 174 2.24 17.75 13.13
N ALA A 175 3.34 18.42 13.49
CA ALA A 175 4.69 17.87 13.45
C ALA A 175 4.96 16.84 14.58
N SER A 176 4.21 16.93 15.67
CA SER A 176 4.45 16.16 16.90
C SER A 176 3.81 14.77 16.91
N TYR A 177 2.88 14.49 15.98
CA TYR A 177 2.37 13.13 15.76
C TYR A 177 3.34 12.32 14.92
N VAL A 178 3.90 11.28 15.51
CA VAL A 178 4.86 10.38 14.87
C VAL A 178 4.15 9.09 14.47
N ALA A 179 4.37 8.65 13.23
CA ALA A 179 3.77 7.43 12.71
C ALA A 179 4.56 6.19 13.14
N TYR A 180 3.86 5.18 13.66
CA TYR A 180 4.45 3.91 14.07
C TYR A 180 3.70 2.72 13.49
N ARG A 181 4.48 1.75 13.01
CA ARG A 181 4.02 0.45 12.54
C ARG A 181 4.27 -0.60 13.61
N TYR A 182 3.26 -1.39 13.96
CA TYR A 182 3.42 -2.41 14.99
C TYR A 182 4.52 -3.44 14.63
N LYS A 183 5.42 -3.75 15.57
CA LYS A 183 6.54 -4.69 15.38
C LYS A 183 6.09 -6.14 15.26
N GLY A 184 4.97 -6.51 15.89
CA GLY A 184 4.36 -7.84 15.78
C GLY A 184 3.56 -8.04 14.49
N LEU A 185 3.62 -7.14 13.51
CA LEU A 185 2.99 -7.36 12.21
C LEU A 185 3.66 -8.51 11.48
N SER A 186 3.00 -9.66 11.49
CA SER A 186 3.38 -10.79 10.68
C SER A 186 3.01 -10.49 9.22
N THR A 187 3.99 -10.61 8.31
CA THR A 187 3.74 -10.65 6.87
C THR A 187 3.16 -12.00 6.48
N GLY A 188 1.99 -12.34 7.06
CA GLY A 188 1.16 -13.48 6.72
C GLY A 188 1.91 -14.77 6.37
N LYS A 189 2.45 -15.47 7.37
CA LYS A 189 2.68 -16.92 7.29
C LYS A 189 1.83 -17.62 8.35
N SER A 190 0.71 -18.16 7.88
CA SER A 190 -0.18 -19.21 8.41
C SER A 190 -0.67 -19.20 9.86
N GLY A 191 -2.00 -19.21 10.00
CA GLY A 191 -2.73 -19.77 11.16
C GLY A 191 -4.19 -19.31 11.31
N THR A 192 -5.13 -19.93 10.58
CA THR A 192 -6.59 -20.06 10.87
C THR A 192 -7.40 -18.79 11.22
N GLU A 193 -7.99 -18.11 10.23
CA GLU A 193 -9.40 -18.26 9.78
C GLU A 193 -10.48 -17.82 10.79
N THR A 194 -10.99 -16.60 10.61
CA THR A 194 -12.38 -16.24 10.97
C THR A 194 -13.17 -16.01 9.69
N ALA A 195 -14.31 -16.69 9.60
CA ALA A 195 -15.15 -16.76 8.41
C ALA A 195 -15.59 -15.39 7.90
N GLY A 196 -15.27 -15.14 6.64
CA GLY A 196 -15.86 -14.10 5.81
C GLY A 196 -15.76 -14.58 4.37
N ASP A 197 -16.71 -15.41 3.96
CA ASP A 197 -16.86 -15.97 2.61
C ASP A 197 -15.74 -16.92 2.13
N PRO A 198 -15.79 -18.20 2.56
CA PRO A 198 -14.79 -19.20 2.15
C PRO A 198 -14.77 -19.35 0.64
N PHE A 199 -13.60 -19.74 0.10
CA PHE A 199 -13.47 -20.01 -1.32
C PHE A 199 -14.45 -21.13 -1.71
N PRO A 200 -15.38 -20.89 -2.65
CA PRO A 200 -16.48 -21.83 -2.92
C PRO A 200 -16.06 -23.05 -3.74
N GLY A 201 -14.76 -23.14 -4.09
CA GLY A 201 -14.20 -24.22 -4.88
C GLY A 201 -13.93 -23.80 -6.32
N ALA A 202 -12.88 -24.34 -6.93
CA ALA A 202 -12.49 -24.00 -8.30
C ALA A 202 -13.55 -24.39 -9.35
N ALA A 203 -14.40 -25.38 -9.04
CA ALA A 203 -15.47 -25.83 -9.91
C ALA A 203 -16.54 -24.75 -10.18
N GLU A 204 -16.66 -23.75 -9.30
CA GLU A 204 -17.61 -22.64 -9.47
C GLU A 204 -17.16 -21.63 -10.55
N PHE A 205 -15.90 -21.73 -11.00
CA PHE A 205 -15.28 -20.78 -11.92
C PHE A 205 -14.74 -21.50 -13.15
N GLY A 206 -15.43 -21.34 -14.27
CA GLY A 206 -14.98 -21.92 -15.52
C GLY A 206 -16.04 -21.87 -16.62
N PRO A 207 -15.69 -22.30 -17.84
CA PRO A 207 -16.64 -22.33 -18.94
C PRO A 207 -17.94 -23.04 -18.54
N ARG A 208 -19.08 -22.40 -18.81
CA ARG A 208 -20.45 -22.89 -18.53
C ARG A 208 -20.92 -22.83 -17.07
N THR A 209 -20.17 -22.22 -16.15
CA THR A 209 -20.70 -21.95 -14.81
C THR A 209 -21.62 -20.73 -14.81
N ASN A 210 -22.70 -20.81 -14.04
CA ASN A 210 -23.67 -19.74 -13.81
C ASN A 210 -24.07 -19.76 -12.33
N ASN A 211 -23.53 -18.84 -11.54
CA ASN A 211 -23.78 -18.78 -10.10
C ASN A 211 -23.49 -17.38 -9.54
N ALA A 212 -23.91 -17.12 -8.30
CA ALA A 212 -23.67 -15.85 -7.63
C ALA A 212 -22.18 -15.58 -7.33
N TYR A 213 -21.35 -16.62 -7.27
CA TYR A 213 -19.92 -16.48 -7.01
C TYR A 213 -19.18 -15.86 -8.20
N VAL A 214 -19.59 -16.13 -9.44
CA VAL A 214 -19.05 -15.47 -10.64
C VAL A 214 -19.37 -13.97 -10.60
N THR A 215 -20.63 -13.59 -10.34
CA THR A 215 -21.01 -12.17 -10.22
C THR A 215 -20.20 -11.46 -9.13
N ARG A 216 -20.04 -12.13 -7.97
CA ARG A 216 -19.29 -11.60 -6.83
C ARG A 216 -17.81 -11.44 -7.15
N LEU A 217 -17.20 -12.44 -7.78
CA LEU A 217 -15.81 -12.36 -8.24
C LEU A 217 -15.63 -11.15 -9.17
N GLY A 218 -16.51 -11.02 -10.16
CA GLY A 218 -16.44 -9.91 -11.11
C GLY A 218 -16.60 -8.55 -10.43
N ALA A 219 -17.51 -8.42 -9.46
CA ALA A 219 -17.67 -7.20 -8.66
C ALA A 219 -16.39 -6.84 -7.88
N MET A 220 -15.76 -7.83 -7.22
CA MET A 220 -14.49 -7.63 -6.54
C MET A 220 -13.39 -7.21 -7.53
N LEU A 221 -13.27 -7.88 -8.67
CA LEU A 221 -12.29 -7.53 -9.70
C LEU A 221 -12.52 -6.12 -10.27
N VAL A 222 -13.77 -5.70 -10.47
CA VAL A 222 -14.11 -4.34 -10.90
C VAL A 222 -13.65 -3.32 -9.85
N ALA A 223 -13.92 -3.56 -8.57
CA ALA A 223 -13.46 -2.71 -7.47
C ALA A 223 -11.93 -2.62 -7.41
N ARG A 224 -11.23 -3.67 -7.84
CA ARG A 224 -9.77 -3.74 -7.96
C ARG A 224 -9.22 -3.21 -9.29
N GLY A 225 -9.97 -2.42 -10.07
CA GLY A 225 -9.50 -1.83 -11.33
C GLY A 225 -9.74 -2.67 -12.59
N GLY A 226 -10.51 -3.75 -12.48
CA GLY A 226 -10.81 -4.70 -13.55
C GLY A 226 -11.94 -4.25 -14.49
N LYS A 227 -12.58 -3.09 -14.26
CA LYS A 227 -13.75 -2.61 -15.03
C LYS A 227 -13.56 -2.72 -16.55
N ARG A 228 -12.36 -2.42 -17.05
CA ARG A 228 -12.03 -2.44 -18.49
C ARG A 228 -12.24 -3.80 -19.19
N PHE A 229 -12.29 -4.90 -18.45
CA PHE A 229 -12.49 -6.23 -19.03
C PHE A 229 -13.97 -6.55 -19.27
N TYR A 230 -14.88 -5.80 -18.64
CA TYR A 230 -16.33 -5.98 -18.70
C TYR A 230 -16.97 -4.91 -19.58
N LYS A 231 -17.72 -5.32 -20.62
CA LYS A 231 -18.42 -4.39 -21.52
C LYS A 231 -19.71 -3.82 -20.91
N ILE A 232 -20.47 -4.67 -20.22
CA ILE A 232 -21.76 -4.33 -19.59
C ILE A 232 -21.59 -4.32 -18.07
N GLY A 233 -20.89 -5.33 -17.53
CA GLY A 233 -20.61 -5.49 -16.10
C GLY A 233 -20.37 -6.96 -15.78
N PRO A 234 -20.07 -7.29 -14.50
CA PRO A 234 -20.11 -8.67 -14.01
C PRO A 234 -21.51 -9.28 -14.17
N ASP A 235 -21.55 -10.55 -14.58
CA ASP A 235 -22.78 -11.34 -14.78
C ASP A 235 -22.63 -12.69 -14.05
N PRO A 236 -23.72 -13.39 -13.68
CA PRO A 236 -23.64 -14.74 -13.13
C PRO A 236 -22.97 -15.78 -14.04
N VAL A 237 -22.98 -15.58 -15.35
CA VAL A 237 -22.36 -16.50 -16.32
C VAL A 237 -20.88 -16.21 -16.46
N TRP A 238 -20.04 -17.23 -16.26
CA TRP A 238 -18.59 -17.10 -16.45
C TRP A 238 -18.22 -16.88 -17.91
N THR A 239 -17.45 -15.82 -18.17
CA THR A 239 -17.02 -15.45 -19.52
C THR A 239 -15.50 -15.28 -19.64
N GLY A 240 -15.04 -15.02 -20.86
CA GLY A 240 -13.66 -14.61 -21.10
C GLY A 240 -13.28 -13.28 -20.41
N ALA A 241 -14.24 -12.44 -20.04
CA ALA A 241 -13.98 -11.21 -19.29
C ALA A 241 -13.48 -11.53 -17.87
N ASP A 242 -14.18 -12.43 -17.17
CA ASP A 242 -13.86 -12.88 -15.81
C ASP A 242 -12.46 -13.50 -15.76
N ARG A 243 -12.17 -14.38 -16.72
CA ARG A 243 -10.84 -15.00 -16.84
C ARG A 243 -9.72 -13.99 -17.06
N ARG A 244 -9.93 -12.99 -17.94
CA ARG A 244 -8.92 -11.95 -18.21
C ARG A 244 -8.73 -11.01 -17.02
N ALA A 245 -9.81 -10.61 -16.36
CA ALA A 245 -9.75 -9.77 -15.17
C ALA A 245 -9.05 -10.49 -14.01
N THR A 246 -9.39 -11.77 -13.79
CA THR A 246 -8.75 -12.62 -12.78
C THR A 246 -7.26 -12.79 -13.07
N ARG A 247 -6.89 -13.08 -14.32
CA ARG A 247 -5.48 -13.19 -14.74
C ARG A 247 -4.72 -11.88 -14.51
N ALA A 248 -5.32 -10.74 -14.86
CA ALA A 248 -4.69 -9.44 -14.65
C ALA A 248 -4.46 -9.14 -13.16
N PHE A 249 -5.41 -9.55 -12.30
CA PHE A 249 -5.27 -9.45 -10.86
C PHE A 249 -4.17 -10.37 -10.31
N GLN A 250 -4.10 -11.62 -10.76
CA GLN A 250 -3.03 -12.56 -10.40
C GLN A 250 -1.65 -12.03 -10.83
N GLN A 251 -1.54 -11.50 -12.05
CA GLN A 251 -0.31 -10.88 -12.56
C GLN A 251 0.09 -9.64 -11.76
N ALA A 252 -0.88 -8.85 -11.28
CA ALA A 252 -0.59 -7.71 -10.41
C ALA A 252 0.09 -8.14 -9.10
N GLN A 253 -0.19 -9.36 -8.61
CA GLN A 253 0.51 -9.92 -7.45
C GLN A 253 1.97 -10.33 -7.77
N GLY A 254 2.35 -10.33 -9.05
CA GLY A 254 3.65 -10.81 -9.54
C GLY A 254 3.64 -12.27 -9.97
N TRP A 255 2.49 -12.94 -9.95
CA TRP A 255 2.35 -14.35 -10.33
C TRP A 255 2.50 -14.54 -11.85
N LYS A 256 3.05 -15.69 -12.26
CA LYS A 256 3.37 -15.99 -13.66
C LYS A 256 3.02 -17.44 -14.00
N GLY A 257 2.88 -17.74 -15.29
CA GLY A 257 2.64 -19.10 -15.77
C GLY A 257 1.34 -19.69 -15.21
N ALA A 258 1.42 -20.90 -14.64
CA ALA A 258 0.28 -21.62 -14.09
C ALA A 258 -0.37 -20.91 -12.88
N GLU A 259 0.37 -20.08 -12.16
CA GLU A 259 -0.17 -19.33 -11.01
C GLU A 259 -1.00 -18.11 -11.44
N ALA A 260 -0.87 -17.67 -12.70
CA ALA A 260 -1.65 -16.60 -13.32
C ALA A 260 -2.50 -17.13 -14.49
N ASP A 261 -3.17 -18.26 -14.27
CA ASP A 261 -3.97 -18.97 -15.27
C ASP A 261 -5.31 -18.28 -15.61
N GLY A 262 -5.75 -17.35 -14.76
CA GLY A 262 -7.04 -16.66 -14.86
C GLY A 262 -8.21 -17.40 -14.23
N ILE A 263 -7.97 -18.47 -13.46
CA ILE A 263 -8.98 -19.15 -12.65
C ILE A 263 -8.71 -18.81 -11.18
N PRO A 264 -9.69 -18.28 -10.43
CA PRO A 264 -9.45 -17.94 -9.03
C PRO A 264 -9.29 -19.21 -8.21
N GLY A 265 -8.13 -19.36 -7.56
CA GLY A 265 -7.91 -20.35 -6.51
C GLY A 265 -8.18 -19.78 -5.11
N PRO A 266 -8.00 -20.58 -4.04
CA PRO A 266 -8.19 -20.12 -2.66
C PRO A 266 -7.39 -18.85 -2.32
N HIS A 267 -6.17 -18.75 -2.84
CA HIS A 267 -5.32 -17.58 -2.64
C HIS A 267 -5.85 -16.34 -3.37
N THR A 268 -6.26 -16.47 -4.64
CA THR A 268 -6.87 -15.37 -5.41
C THR A 268 -8.14 -14.87 -4.73
N TRP A 269 -9.01 -15.80 -4.31
CA TRP A 269 -10.26 -15.49 -3.63
C TRP A 269 -10.02 -14.77 -2.31
N LYS A 270 -9.09 -15.28 -1.49
CA LYS A 270 -8.71 -14.65 -0.22
C LYS A 270 -8.26 -13.21 -0.41
N LEU A 271 -7.39 -12.94 -1.39
CA LEU A 271 -6.93 -11.57 -1.68
C LEU A 271 -8.10 -10.67 -2.08
N LEU A 272 -9.01 -11.15 -2.93
CA LEU A 272 -10.17 -10.37 -3.38
C LEU A 272 -11.16 -10.08 -2.25
N VAL A 273 -11.54 -11.10 -1.49
CA VAL A 273 -12.51 -10.98 -0.38
C VAL A 273 -11.98 -10.09 0.75
N THR A 274 -10.69 -10.19 1.04
CA THR A 274 -10.05 -9.37 2.09
C THR A 274 -9.64 -7.98 1.60
N GLY A 275 -9.76 -7.70 0.30
CA GLY A 275 -9.29 -6.44 -0.28
C GLY A 275 -7.75 -6.26 -0.23
N THR A 276 -6.98 -7.34 -0.07
CA THR A 276 -5.51 -7.31 0.08
C THR A 276 -4.76 -7.67 -1.21
N GLY A 277 -3.46 -7.35 -1.29
CA GLY A 277 -2.69 -7.54 -2.54
C GLY A 277 -2.88 -6.37 -3.51
N ARG A 278 -2.12 -6.38 -4.60
CA ARG A 278 -2.04 -5.26 -5.54
C ARG A 278 -3.28 -5.17 -6.41
N ASP A 279 -3.75 -3.95 -6.65
CA ASP A 279 -4.85 -3.72 -7.57
C ASP A 279 -4.43 -4.00 -9.01
N ILE A 280 -5.42 -4.30 -9.86
CA ILE A 280 -5.19 -4.43 -11.29
C ILE A 280 -4.72 -3.06 -11.78
N PRO A 281 -3.48 -2.94 -12.28
CA PRO A 281 -2.97 -1.65 -12.72
C PRO A 281 -3.91 -1.11 -13.80
N ALA A 282 -4.17 0.20 -13.78
CA ALA A 282 -4.88 0.88 -14.85
C ALA A 282 -4.26 0.47 -16.19
N ALA A 283 -5.04 0.41 -17.27
CA ALA A 283 -4.48 0.14 -18.57
C ALA A 283 -3.41 1.20 -18.84
N SER A 284 -2.15 0.81 -18.67
CA SER A 284 -1.07 1.50 -19.34
C SER A 284 -1.44 1.35 -20.81
N GLY A 285 -1.88 2.44 -21.45
CA GLY A 285 -1.48 2.61 -22.85
C GLY A 285 0.01 2.25 -22.91
N PRO A 286 0.47 1.52 -23.93
CA PRO A 286 1.76 0.83 -23.90
C PRO A 286 2.87 1.78 -23.40
N GLY A 287 3.28 1.63 -22.13
CA GLY A 287 4.06 2.68 -21.46
C GLY A 287 3.81 2.84 -19.95
N GLY A 288 3.99 1.78 -19.15
CA GLY A 288 4.73 1.97 -17.88
C GLY A 288 6.23 2.06 -18.21
N PRO A 289 7.14 2.38 -17.28
CA PRO A 289 8.58 2.29 -17.55
C PRO A 289 8.92 0.81 -17.80
N GLU A 290 8.79 0.40 -19.06
CA GLU A 290 9.24 -0.86 -19.59
C GLU A 290 10.72 -0.90 -19.20
N ALA A 291 11.12 -1.90 -18.42
CA ALA A 291 12.52 -2.28 -18.42
C ALA A 291 12.90 -2.35 -19.90
N ALA A 292 13.81 -1.49 -20.35
CA ALA A 292 14.11 -1.29 -21.77
C ALA A 292 14.07 -2.65 -22.47
N PRO A 293 13.23 -2.84 -23.53
CA PRO A 293 13.02 -4.15 -24.12
C PRO A 293 14.35 -4.86 -24.33
N ALA A 294 14.43 -6.16 -24.11
CA ALA A 294 15.70 -6.87 -24.30
C ALA A 294 16.23 -6.61 -25.71
N PHE A 295 17.52 -6.30 -25.84
CA PHE A 295 18.13 -6.06 -27.15
C PHE A 295 17.97 -7.32 -28.01
N PRO A 296 17.31 -7.24 -29.18
CA PRO A 296 16.91 -8.43 -29.94
C PRO A 296 18.08 -9.12 -30.66
N GLY A 297 19.26 -8.50 -30.68
CA GLY A 297 20.45 -8.98 -31.39
C GLY A 297 20.78 -8.13 -32.61
N ARG A 298 22.07 -8.09 -32.97
CA ARG A 298 22.59 -7.21 -34.03
C ARG A 298 22.04 -7.57 -35.42
N ASP A 299 21.69 -8.83 -35.66
CA ASP A 299 21.29 -9.31 -36.99
C ASP A 299 19.93 -8.78 -37.46
N TYR A 300 19.15 -8.17 -36.56
CA TYR A 300 17.90 -7.49 -36.92
C TYR A 300 18.13 -6.12 -37.58
N PHE A 301 19.32 -5.52 -37.42
CA PHE A 301 19.67 -4.16 -37.83
C PHE A 301 20.74 -4.17 -38.91
N ARG A 302 20.47 -4.88 -40.01
CA ARG A 302 21.38 -5.00 -41.17
C ARG A 302 20.66 -4.63 -42.46
N PRO A 303 21.39 -4.20 -43.51
CA PRO A 303 20.83 -3.97 -44.83
C PRO A 303 19.97 -5.15 -45.31
N GLY A 304 18.79 -4.85 -45.85
CA GLY A 304 17.83 -5.84 -46.36
C GLY A 304 16.91 -6.45 -45.31
N ARG A 305 17.10 -6.18 -44.01
CA ARG A 305 16.19 -6.67 -42.96
C ARG A 305 14.92 -5.83 -42.91
N SER A 306 13.78 -6.50 -42.75
CA SER A 306 12.52 -5.87 -42.38
C SER A 306 11.84 -6.65 -41.26
N ASN A 307 11.56 -5.98 -40.14
CA ASN A 307 10.99 -6.59 -38.94
C ASN A 307 10.46 -5.52 -37.97
N SER A 308 9.70 -5.95 -36.97
CA SER A 308 9.12 -5.07 -35.95
C SER A 308 10.14 -4.38 -35.04
N HIS A 309 11.37 -4.90 -34.93
CA HIS A 309 12.40 -4.27 -34.09
C HIS A 309 13.00 -3.03 -34.75
N VAL A 310 13.14 -3.02 -36.08
CA VAL A 310 13.56 -1.83 -36.83
C VAL A 310 12.50 -0.73 -36.73
N ASP A 311 11.22 -1.08 -36.91
CA ASP A 311 10.11 -0.13 -36.74
C ASP A 311 10.12 0.50 -35.34
N ARG A 312 10.29 -0.34 -34.31
CA ARG A 312 10.37 0.11 -32.92
C ARG A 312 11.57 1.02 -32.67
N LEU A 313 12.75 0.64 -33.15
CA LEU A 313 13.97 1.44 -33.05
C LEU A 313 13.76 2.82 -33.68
N GLY A 314 13.25 2.87 -34.91
CA GLY A 314 13.05 4.10 -35.64
C GLY A 314 12.05 5.05 -34.96
N LYS A 315 10.93 4.51 -34.46
CA LYS A 315 9.97 5.28 -33.65
C LYS A 315 10.60 5.84 -32.38
N GLN A 316 11.46 5.07 -31.72
CA GLN A 316 12.13 5.52 -30.50
C GLN A 316 13.20 6.59 -30.77
N LEU A 317 13.93 6.49 -31.88
CA LEU A 317 14.86 7.53 -32.35
C LEU A 317 14.13 8.85 -32.58
N VAL A 318 13.00 8.82 -33.31
CA VAL A 318 12.16 10.02 -33.51
C VAL A 318 11.69 10.58 -32.17
N LYS A 319 11.18 9.73 -31.27
CA LYS A 319 10.70 10.14 -29.94
C LYS A 319 11.78 10.84 -29.10
N LYS A 320 13.04 10.41 -29.22
CA LYS A 320 14.18 11.04 -28.54
C LYS A 320 14.82 12.20 -29.32
N GLY A 321 14.22 12.62 -30.44
CA GLY A 321 14.70 13.76 -31.23
C GLY A 321 15.78 13.42 -32.27
N TYR A 322 16.09 12.13 -32.48
CA TYR A 322 17.11 11.64 -33.42
C TYR A 322 16.49 11.16 -34.73
N GLY A 323 15.48 11.86 -35.26
CA GLY A 323 14.76 11.49 -36.47
C GLY A 323 15.20 12.20 -37.75
N ALA A 324 16.21 13.06 -37.69
CA ALA A 324 16.52 14.05 -38.74
C ALA A 324 16.81 13.44 -40.13
N HIS A 325 17.26 12.19 -40.20
CA HIS A 325 17.52 11.52 -41.47
C HIS A 325 16.29 10.82 -42.09
N TYR A 326 15.14 10.79 -41.40
CA TYR A 326 13.90 10.27 -41.96
C TYR A 326 13.17 11.33 -42.81
N ARG A 327 12.97 11.05 -44.10
CA ARG A 327 12.18 11.91 -45.01
C ARG A 327 10.67 11.68 -44.89
N LEU A 328 10.26 10.41 -44.76
CA LEU A 328 8.85 9.99 -44.68
C LEU A 328 8.49 9.41 -43.30
N GLY A 329 9.46 9.38 -42.38
CA GLY A 329 9.33 8.71 -41.08
C GLY A 329 9.99 7.33 -41.03
N PRO A 330 10.05 6.71 -39.83
CA PRO A 330 10.60 5.39 -39.65
C PRO A 330 9.70 4.32 -40.27
N SER A 331 10.30 3.20 -40.67
CA SER A 331 9.58 2.06 -41.22
C SER A 331 10.13 0.74 -40.68
N PRO A 332 9.40 -0.39 -40.83
CA PRO A 332 9.93 -1.70 -40.45
C PRO A 332 11.14 -2.17 -41.26
N ARG A 333 11.56 -1.48 -42.32
CA ARG A 333 12.70 -1.85 -43.16
C ARG A 333 13.94 -1.07 -42.74
N TRP A 334 15.05 -1.77 -42.52
CA TRP A 334 16.33 -1.13 -42.17
C TRP A 334 16.89 -0.40 -43.38
N THR A 335 17.16 0.88 -43.22
CA THR A 335 17.69 1.78 -44.24
C THR A 335 18.90 2.56 -43.72
N GLU A 336 19.56 3.26 -44.63
CA GLU A 336 20.68 4.13 -44.26
C GLU A 336 20.24 5.34 -43.40
N ALA A 337 18.96 5.72 -43.44
CA ALA A 337 18.42 6.71 -42.53
C ALA A 337 18.45 6.21 -41.07
N ASP A 338 18.12 4.93 -40.83
CA ASP A 338 18.19 4.32 -39.50
C ASP A 338 19.64 4.31 -38.98
N ARG A 339 20.60 3.85 -39.81
CA ARG A 339 22.02 3.81 -39.43
C ARG A 339 22.53 5.20 -39.03
N ARG A 340 22.24 6.23 -39.82
CA ARG A 340 22.69 7.61 -39.54
C ARG A 340 22.04 8.19 -38.29
N ASN A 341 20.74 7.96 -38.09
CA ASN A 341 20.04 8.41 -36.88
C ASN A 341 20.59 7.71 -35.61
N VAL A 342 20.92 6.41 -35.69
CA VAL A 342 21.60 5.69 -34.60
C VAL A 342 23.00 6.28 -34.36
N GLU A 343 23.76 6.56 -35.41
CA GLU A 343 25.10 7.16 -35.31
C GLU A 343 25.03 8.54 -34.63
N THR A 344 24.04 9.37 -34.97
CA THR A 344 23.81 10.65 -34.29
C THR A 344 23.48 10.46 -32.81
N PHE A 345 22.61 9.50 -32.48
CA PHE A 345 22.30 9.16 -31.10
C PHE A 345 23.56 8.73 -30.33
N GLN A 346 24.35 7.82 -30.88
CA GLN A 346 25.60 7.33 -30.28
C GLN A 346 26.60 8.45 -30.03
N LYS A 347 26.79 9.35 -31.00
CA LYS A 347 27.64 10.54 -30.85
C LYS A 347 27.13 11.46 -29.74
N ALA A 348 25.82 11.64 -29.62
CA ALA A 348 25.21 12.43 -28.55
C ALA A 348 25.37 11.78 -27.16
N GLN A 349 25.57 10.46 -27.09
CA GLN A 349 25.95 9.76 -25.86
C GLN A 349 27.46 9.88 -25.52
N GLY A 350 28.23 10.62 -26.32
CA GLY A 350 29.66 10.83 -26.15
C GLY A 350 30.56 9.79 -26.83
N TRP A 351 29.99 8.85 -27.60
CA TRP A 351 30.75 7.79 -28.26
C TRP A 351 31.49 8.31 -29.49
N ARG A 352 32.67 7.73 -29.76
CA ARG A 352 33.57 8.17 -30.85
C ARG A 352 34.13 6.98 -31.63
N GLY A 353 34.59 7.25 -32.85
CA GLY A 353 35.19 6.23 -33.71
C GLY A 353 34.23 5.06 -33.97
N THR A 354 34.71 3.84 -33.77
CA THR A 354 33.97 2.60 -34.03
C THR A 354 32.79 2.35 -33.09
N GLU A 355 32.71 3.07 -31.96
CA GLU A 355 31.58 2.94 -31.03
C GLU A 355 30.33 3.69 -31.52
N ALA A 356 30.50 4.66 -32.43
CA ALA A 356 29.42 5.40 -33.09
C ALA A 356 29.29 4.98 -34.56
N ASP A 357 29.24 3.67 -34.82
CA ASP A 357 29.17 3.06 -36.15
C ASP A 357 27.78 3.13 -36.81
N GLY A 358 26.76 3.53 -36.05
CA GLY A 358 25.36 3.56 -36.47
C GLY A 358 24.64 2.22 -36.38
N TYR A 359 25.24 1.21 -35.74
CA TYR A 359 24.61 -0.09 -35.52
C TYR A 359 24.26 -0.26 -34.04
N PRO A 360 22.99 -0.50 -33.69
CA PRO A 360 22.60 -0.62 -32.30
C PRO A 360 23.19 -1.90 -31.68
N GLY A 361 23.88 -1.74 -30.56
CA GLY A 361 24.26 -2.82 -29.64
C GLY A 361 23.40 -2.82 -28.38
N PRO A 362 23.68 -3.73 -27.42
CA PRO A 362 22.95 -3.80 -26.15
C PRO A 362 22.94 -2.46 -25.39
N GLU A 363 24.06 -1.74 -25.39
CA GLU A 363 24.15 -0.44 -24.72
C GLU A 363 23.38 0.66 -25.46
N THR A 364 23.46 0.68 -26.81
CA THR A 364 22.68 1.64 -27.62
C THR A 364 21.20 1.46 -27.33
N TRP A 365 20.75 0.21 -27.30
CA TRP A 365 19.38 -0.15 -27.05
C TRP A 365 18.96 0.20 -25.62
N ARG A 366 19.77 -0.12 -24.61
CA ARG A 366 19.51 0.25 -23.21
C ARG A 366 19.31 1.76 -23.05
N ARG A 367 20.19 2.59 -23.61
CA ARG A 367 20.10 4.06 -23.49
C ARG A 367 19.00 4.68 -24.34
N LEU A 368 18.71 4.09 -25.49
CA LEU A 368 17.66 4.57 -26.38
C LEU A 368 16.26 4.27 -25.83
N PHE A 369 16.11 3.21 -25.04
CA PHE A 369 14.83 2.79 -24.46
C PHE A 369 14.68 3.04 -22.94
N ALA A 370 15.71 3.54 -22.26
CA ALA A 370 15.59 4.22 -20.97
C ALA A 370 14.91 5.57 -21.16
#